data_AF-A0A7W4E3D4-F1
#
_entry.id   AF-A0A7W4E3D4-F1
#
_cell.length_a   1.000
_cell.length_b   1.000
_cell.length_c   1.000
_cell.angle_alpha   90.00
_cell.angle_beta   90.00
_cell.angle_gamma   90.00
#
_symmetry.space_group_name_H-M   'P 1'
#
loop_
_entity.id
_entity.type
_entity.pdbx_description
1 polymer ?
#
loop_
_entity_poly.entity_id
_entity_poly.type
_entity_poly.pdbx_seq_one_letter_code
_entity_poly.pdbx_strand_id
1 'polypeptide(L)'
;MQIDINLVKQLRDVTFAPLGDCKNALVEAGGDLARAQEILREKGIAKAGKKADRETNEGLIKTHNDGERTYVVKLLCETDFVAKNETFLALFDKVFAVLKSDTTGDVANVEALSSEVVEKINTLAAEATATIGEAIRLGSVFITTETVYVYSHAGDKVVSVVVYSGDEATAKELALQVAALNPEFLSLDEVPADEKEKLAAEFTEELKAAGKPEAMIPNIVKGKVDKAFADNVLLEQEYIRDGSKKVREILPAGFEVSKFYRFTV
;
A
#
# COMPACT_ATOMS: atom_id res chain seq x y z
N MET A 1 13.42 -29.92 34.12
CA MET A 1 12.37 -30.29 33.16
C MET A 1 12.91 -30.08 31.76
N GLN A 2 12.81 -31.07 30.87
CA GLN A 2 13.28 -30.96 29.49
C GLN A 2 12.16 -30.30 28.66
N ILE A 3 12.38 -29.05 28.22
CA ILE A 3 11.44 -28.32 27.36
C ILE A 3 11.75 -28.66 25.91
N ASP A 4 10.74 -29.00 25.12
CA ASP A 4 10.87 -29.23 23.68
C ASP A 4 11.39 -27.96 22.99
N ILE A 5 12.42 -28.11 22.16
CA ILE A 5 12.99 -26.99 21.42
C ILE A 5 11.99 -26.39 20.42
N ASN A 6 11.02 -27.16 19.94
CA ASN A 6 9.95 -26.65 19.08
C ASN A 6 9.01 -25.72 19.85
N LEU A 7 8.71 -26.03 21.12
CA LEU A 7 7.93 -25.16 22.00
C LEU A 7 8.67 -23.83 22.27
N VAL A 8 10.00 -23.88 22.46
CA VAL A 8 10.83 -22.68 22.62
C VAL A 8 10.80 -21.81 21.35
N LYS A 9 10.87 -22.43 20.17
CA LYS A 9 10.76 -21.72 18.88
C LYS A 9 9.37 -21.09 18.71
N GLN A 10 8.30 -21.86 18.91
CA GLN A 10 6.93 -21.36 18.84
C GLN A 10 6.70 -20.17 19.77
N LEU A 11 7.20 -20.24 21.01
CA LEU A 11 7.07 -19.13 21.94
C LEU A 11 7.84 -17.88 21.47
N ARG A 12 9.05 -18.06 20.93
CA ARG A 12 9.85 -16.97 20.35
C ARG A 12 9.15 -16.35 19.15
N ASP A 13 8.61 -17.16 18.25
CA ASP A 13 7.99 -16.67 17.02
C ASP A 13 6.78 -15.78 17.31
N VAL A 14 6.05 -16.05 18.40
CA VAL A 14 4.89 -15.25 18.81
C VAL A 14 5.26 -14.07 19.71
N THR A 15 6.30 -14.18 20.54
CA THR A 15 6.64 -13.14 21.54
C THR A 15 7.81 -12.24 21.16
N PHE A 16 8.62 -12.68 20.19
CA PHE A 16 9.90 -12.11 19.80
C PHE A 16 10.92 -12.00 20.95
N ALA A 17 10.71 -12.71 22.07
CA ALA A 17 11.62 -12.69 23.20
C ALA A 17 12.90 -13.50 22.89
N PRO A 18 14.06 -13.18 23.50
CA PRO A 18 15.29 -13.95 23.32
C PRO A 18 15.09 -15.43 23.64
N LEU A 19 15.76 -16.34 22.90
CA LEU A 19 15.60 -17.80 23.07
C LEU A 19 15.84 -18.28 24.50
N GLY A 20 16.82 -17.69 25.19
CA GLY A 20 17.10 -18.00 26.59
C GLY A 20 15.94 -17.65 27.51
N ASP A 21 15.31 -16.50 27.30
CA ASP A 21 14.15 -16.06 28.07
C ASP A 21 12.90 -16.88 27.75
N CYS A 22 12.66 -17.22 26.48
CA CYS A 22 11.58 -18.13 26.07
C CYS A 22 11.71 -19.49 26.76
N LYS A 23 12.93 -20.05 26.77
CA LYS A 23 13.22 -21.32 27.45
C LYS A 23 12.96 -21.20 28.95
N ASN A 24 13.43 -20.14 29.60
CA ASN A 24 13.25 -19.94 31.03
C ASN A 24 11.76 -19.75 31.39
N ALA A 25 11.01 -19.01 30.58
CA ALA A 25 9.58 -18.83 30.76
C ALA A 25 8.78 -20.13 30.57
N LEU A 26 9.15 -20.97 29.60
CA LEU A 26 8.53 -22.30 29.43
C LEU A 26 8.88 -23.24 30.59
N VAL A 27 10.09 -23.15 31.14
CA VAL A 27 10.45 -23.90 32.35
C VAL A 27 9.58 -23.48 33.53
N GLU A 28 9.37 -22.18 33.73
CA GLU A 28 8.53 -21.64 34.80
C GLU A 28 7.04 -21.91 34.59
N ALA A 29 6.58 -21.92 33.34
CA ALA A 29 5.20 -22.22 32.94
C ALA A 29 4.86 -23.71 32.88
N GLY A 30 5.79 -24.62 33.19
CA GLY A 30 5.51 -26.05 33.08
C GLY A 30 5.36 -26.57 31.63
N GLY A 31 5.85 -25.82 30.64
CA GLY A 31 5.67 -26.09 29.22
C GLY A 31 4.36 -25.52 28.62
N ASP A 32 3.55 -24.82 29.41
CA ASP A 32 2.35 -24.12 28.91
C ASP A 32 2.76 -22.86 28.13
N LEU A 33 2.40 -22.82 26.85
CA LEU A 33 2.70 -21.70 25.96
C LEU A 33 2.01 -20.40 26.39
N ALA A 34 0.71 -20.46 26.72
CA ALA A 34 -0.06 -19.27 27.07
C ALA A 34 0.46 -18.65 28.37
N ARG A 35 0.74 -19.50 29.37
CA ARG A 35 1.33 -19.04 30.63
C ARG A 35 2.77 -18.54 30.45
N ALA A 36 3.58 -19.16 29.59
CA ALA A 36 4.93 -18.67 29.28
C ALA A 36 4.91 -17.30 28.60
N GLN A 37 3.94 -17.04 27.71
CA GLN A 37 3.72 -15.71 27.13
C GLN A 37 3.38 -14.67 28.21
N GLU A 38 2.50 -15.01 29.16
CA GLU A 38 2.18 -14.13 30.28
C GLU A 38 3.38 -13.85 31.17
N ILE A 39 4.20 -14.86 31.50
CA ILE A 39 5.41 -14.69 32.32
C ILE A 39 6.41 -13.76 31.63
N LEU A 40 6.63 -13.93 30.32
CA LEU A 40 7.50 -13.02 29.57
C LEU A 40 6.94 -11.59 29.56
N ARG A 41 5.60 -11.44 29.53
CA ARG A 41 4.92 -10.14 29.55
C ARG A 41 5.00 -9.48 30.93
N GLU A 42 4.78 -10.23 32.00
CA GLU A 42 4.90 -9.80 33.41
C GLU A 42 6.32 -9.33 33.72
N LYS A 43 7.34 -10.00 33.17
CA LYS A 43 8.75 -9.64 33.32
C LYS A 43 9.21 -8.48 32.41
N GLY A 44 8.32 -7.97 31.54
CA GLY A 44 8.66 -6.93 30.57
C GLY A 44 9.62 -7.39 29.46
N ILE A 45 9.81 -8.70 29.30
CA ILE A 45 10.73 -9.34 28.34
C ILE A 45 10.01 -9.57 27.00
N ALA A 46 8.72 -9.93 27.01
CA ALA A 46 7.87 -9.91 25.83
C ALA A 46 7.30 -8.49 25.65
N LYS A 47 7.80 -7.78 24.64
CA LYS A 47 7.35 -6.41 24.30
C LYS A 47 6.29 -6.36 23.19
N ALA A 48 6.04 -7.46 22.46
CA ALA A 48 5.33 -7.40 21.17
C ALA A 48 3.84 -7.77 21.20
N GLY A 49 3.37 -8.60 22.13
CA GLY A 49 2.02 -9.20 22.05
C GLY A 49 0.82 -8.27 22.30
N LYS A 50 1.01 -7.01 22.71
CA LYS A 50 -0.09 -6.01 22.84
C LYS A 50 0.11 -4.75 22.00
N LYS A 51 1.20 -4.65 21.25
CA LYS A 51 1.49 -3.50 20.38
C LYS A 51 1.23 -3.82 18.91
N ALA A 52 1.42 -5.07 18.49
CA ALA A 52 1.10 -5.53 17.13
C ALA A 52 -0.41 -5.49 16.78
N ASP A 53 -1.31 -5.39 17.78
CA ASP A 53 -2.76 -5.26 17.56
C ASP A 53 -3.26 -3.80 17.60
N ARG A 54 -2.38 -2.84 17.88
CA ARG A 54 -2.78 -1.42 17.96
C ARG A 54 -3.04 -0.86 16.58
N GLU A 55 -4.01 0.02 16.42
CA GLU A 55 -4.22 0.68 15.13
C GLU A 55 -3.01 1.54 14.76
N THR A 56 -2.51 1.38 13.53
CA THR A 56 -1.41 2.16 12.97
C THR A 56 -1.95 2.95 11.78
N ASN A 57 -2.75 3.98 12.07
CA ASN A 57 -3.43 4.82 11.07
C ASN A 57 -2.55 6.00 10.63
N GLU A 58 -1.28 6.01 11.02
CA GLU A 58 -0.31 7.02 10.66
C GLU A 58 0.95 6.35 10.08
N GLY A 59 1.91 7.11 9.53
CA GLY A 59 3.06 6.55 8.84
C GLY A 59 3.68 7.50 7.81
N LEU A 60 4.56 6.97 6.97
CA LEU A 60 5.08 7.67 5.78
C LEU A 60 5.24 6.68 4.63
N ILE A 61 5.26 7.23 3.43
CA ILE A 61 5.62 6.52 2.21
C ILE A 61 6.91 7.13 1.68
N LYS A 62 7.97 6.34 1.59
CA LYS A 62 9.24 6.78 0.99
C LYS A 62 9.50 6.05 -0.30
N THR A 63 10.26 6.73 -1.16
CA THR A 63 10.60 6.26 -2.49
C THR A 63 12.12 6.26 -2.63
N HIS A 64 12.63 5.30 -3.37
CA HIS A 64 14.05 5.20 -3.69
C HIS A 64 14.19 4.74 -5.13
N ASN A 65 15.18 5.26 -5.86
CA ASN A 65 15.55 4.74 -7.16
C ASN A 65 17.05 4.45 -7.10
N ASP A 66 17.45 3.22 -7.44
CA ASP A 66 18.85 2.79 -7.37
C ASP A 66 19.58 2.84 -8.72
N GLY A 67 18.95 3.46 -9.72
CA GLY A 67 19.39 3.53 -11.12
C GLY A 67 18.85 2.42 -12.01
N GLU A 68 18.32 1.33 -11.44
CA GLU A 68 17.76 0.19 -12.17
C GLU A 68 16.30 -0.05 -11.81
N ARG A 69 15.97 0.07 -10.52
CA ARG A 69 14.63 -0.15 -9.98
C ARG A 69 14.15 1.04 -9.18
N THR A 70 12.85 1.28 -9.25
CA THR A 70 12.14 2.21 -8.38
C THR A 70 11.42 1.43 -7.28
N TYR A 71 11.61 1.87 -6.04
CA TYR A 71 11.04 1.28 -4.84
C TYR A 71 10.09 2.29 -4.19
N VAL A 72 8.94 1.82 -3.73
CA VAL A 72 8.01 2.56 -2.89
C VAL A 72 7.71 1.71 -1.67
N VAL A 73 7.93 2.27 -0.48
CA VAL A 73 7.72 1.59 0.79
C VAL A 73 6.83 2.46 1.67
N LYS A 74 5.74 1.88 2.18
CA LYS A 74 4.91 2.47 3.22
C LYS A 74 5.22 1.80 4.55
N LEU A 75 5.66 2.59 5.53
CA LEU A 75 5.73 2.17 6.92
C LEU A 75 4.66 2.89 7.72
N LEU A 76 3.95 2.15 8.55
CA LEU A 76 2.87 2.63 9.41
C LEU A 76 3.37 2.74 10.86
N CYS A 77 2.85 3.72 11.59
CA CYS A 77 3.04 3.95 13.03
C CYS A 77 1.74 4.41 13.70
N GLU A 78 1.73 4.56 15.03
CA GLU A 78 0.54 4.99 15.77
C GLU A 78 0.31 6.51 15.67
N THR A 79 1.37 7.32 15.74
CA THR A 79 1.27 8.80 15.79
C THR A 79 2.15 9.54 14.79
N ASP A 80 1.82 10.81 14.52
CA ASP A 80 2.58 11.68 13.60
C ASP A 80 3.92 12.12 14.19
N PHE A 81 4.05 12.11 15.52
CA PHE A 81 5.31 12.33 16.22
C PHE A 81 6.33 11.25 15.88
N VAL A 82 5.90 9.98 15.80
CA VAL A 82 6.77 8.87 15.39
C VAL A 82 7.12 8.93 13.92
N ALA A 83 6.18 9.33 13.05
CA ALA A 83 6.47 9.53 11.63
C ALA A 83 7.62 10.52 11.37
N LYS A 84 7.84 11.48 12.28
CA LYS A 84 8.92 12.48 12.21
C LYS A 84 10.19 12.08 12.98
N ASN A 85 10.18 10.93 13.66
CA ASN A 85 11.30 10.46 14.50
C ASN A 85 12.47 9.96 13.64
N GLU A 86 13.71 10.33 13.99
CA GLU A 86 14.90 9.95 13.23
C GLU A 86 15.11 8.43 13.13
N THR A 87 14.77 7.67 14.18
CA THR A 87 14.86 6.20 14.15
C THR A 87 13.82 5.60 13.21
N PHE A 88 12.63 6.18 13.14
CA PHE A 88 11.60 5.78 12.17
C PHE A 88 12.01 6.13 10.74
N LEU A 89 12.58 7.32 10.52
CA LEU A 89 13.07 7.74 9.20
C LEU A 89 14.22 6.85 8.73
N ALA A 90 15.18 6.53 9.61
CA ALA A 90 16.30 5.65 9.31
C ALA A 90 15.88 4.18 9.06
N LEU A 91 14.68 3.78 9.49
CA LEU A 91 14.16 2.44 9.20
C LEU A 91 13.92 2.24 7.70
N PHE A 92 13.53 3.29 6.96
CA PHE A 92 13.34 3.20 5.51
C PHE A 92 14.62 2.78 4.79
N ASP A 93 15.77 3.36 5.14
CA ASP A 93 17.06 3.00 4.52
C ASP A 93 17.40 1.52 4.73
N LYS A 94 17.11 0.99 5.94
CA LYS A 94 17.31 -0.44 6.24
C LYS A 94 16.35 -1.32 5.44
N VAL A 95 15.09 -0.92 5.29
CA VAL A 95 14.11 -1.66 4.50
C VAL A 95 14.48 -1.65 3.02
N PHE A 96 14.87 -0.50 2.46
CA PHE A 96 15.36 -0.42 1.09
C PHE A 96 16.59 -1.28 0.87
N ALA A 97 17.52 -1.34 1.82
CA ALA A 97 18.69 -2.21 1.73
C ALA A 97 18.30 -3.69 1.65
N VAL A 98 17.37 -4.16 2.48
CA VAL A 98 16.84 -5.53 2.43
C VAL A 98 16.14 -5.81 1.10
N LEU A 99 15.25 -4.91 0.66
CA LEU A 99 14.55 -5.08 -0.62
C LEU A 99 15.54 -5.14 -1.78
N LYS A 100 16.55 -4.27 -1.80
CA LYS A 100 17.55 -4.25 -2.86
C LYS A 100 18.37 -5.54 -2.93
N SER A 101 18.77 -6.09 -1.77
CA SER A 101 19.63 -7.28 -1.73
C SER A 101 18.87 -8.58 -1.96
N ASP A 102 17.62 -8.66 -1.48
CA ASP A 102 16.93 -9.93 -1.30
C ASP A 102 15.67 -10.06 -2.17
N THR A 103 15.40 -9.09 -3.05
CA THR A 103 14.35 -9.17 -4.08
C THR A 103 14.94 -8.97 -5.47
N THR A 104 14.28 -9.54 -6.48
CA THR A 104 14.60 -9.36 -7.89
C THR A 104 13.35 -9.04 -8.69
N GLY A 105 13.51 -8.30 -9.78
CA GLY A 105 12.40 -7.90 -10.64
C GLY A 105 11.37 -7.01 -9.95
N ASP A 106 10.13 -7.13 -10.42
CA ASP A 106 9.01 -6.30 -10.02
C ASP A 106 8.23 -6.95 -8.86
N VAL A 107 7.77 -6.13 -7.92
CA VAL A 107 6.95 -6.51 -6.77
C VAL A 107 5.76 -5.59 -6.71
N ALA A 108 4.54 -6.13 -6.83
CA ALA A 108 3.32 -5.32 -6.87
C ALA A 108 2.78 -4.92 -5.48
N ASN A 109 3.04 -5.74 -4.46
CA ASN A 109 2.54 -5.60 -3.09
C ASN A 109 3.36 -6.45 -2.10
N VAL A 110 3.01 -6.39 -0.81
CA VAL A 110 3.72 -7.13 0.24
C VAL A 110 3.54 -8.65 0.07
N GLU A 111 2.39 -9.10 -0.42
CA GLU A 111 2.07 -10.51 -0.65
C GLU A 111 2.95 -11.15 -1.73
N ALA A 112 3.50 -10.34 -2.64
CA ALA A 112 4.45 -10.79 -3.65
C ALA A 112 5.89 -10.95 -3.11
N LEU A 113 6.19 -10.51 -1.88
CA LEU A 113 7.49 -10.74 -1.26
C LEU A 113 7.63 -12.17 -0.74
N SER A 114 8.88 -12.67 -0.72
CA SER A 114 9.17 -13.95 -0.08
C SER A 114 9.01 -13.84 1.44
N SER A 115 8.67 -14.95 2.09
CA SER A 115 8.51 -15.01 3.55
C SER A 115 9.79 -14.59 4.29
N GLU A 116 10.96 -14.91 3.75
CA GLU A 116 12.26 -14.52 4.33
C GLU A 116 12.46 -12.99 4.31
N VAL A 117 12.11 -12.33 3.21
CA VAL A 117 12.19 -10.87 3.09
C VAL A 117 11.21 -10.20 4.07
N VAL A 118 9.99 -10.73 4.16
CA VAL A 118 8.97 -10.24 5.10
C VAL A 118 9.45 -10.40 6.55
N GLU A 119 10.04 -11.54 6.91
CA GLU A 119 10.58 -11.78 8.26
C GLU A 119 11.71 -10.80 8.62
N LYS A 120 12.63 -10.52 7.69
CA LYS A 120 13.71 -9.54 7.88
C LYS A 120 13.16 -8.14 8.14
N ILE A 121 12.19 -7.69 7.32
CA ILE A 121 11.56 -6.36 7.50
C ILE A 121 10.78 -6.28 8.81
N ASN A 122 10.04 -7.32 9.17
CA ASN A 122 9.30 -7.38 10.44
C ASN A 122 10.24 -7.35 11.65
N THR A 123 11.39 -7.99 11.56
CA THR A 123 12.43 -7.92 12.60
C THR A 123 12.93 -6.48 12.78
N LEU A 124 13.24 -5.79 11.69
CA LEU A 124 13.65 -4.37 11.74
C LEU A 124 12.56 -3.48 12.34
N ALA A 125 11.30 -3.69 11.98
CA ALA A 125 10.16 -2.94 12.51
C ALA A 125 9.93 -3.21 14.01
N ALA A 126 10.13 -4.46 14.47
CA ALA A 126 10.02 -4.84 15.88
C ALA A 126 11.14 -4.20 16.73
N GLU A 127 12.37 -4.15 16.23
CA GLU A 127 13.48 -3.45 16.89
C GLU A 127 13.22 -1.95 17.03
N ALA A 128 12.72 -1.32 15.95
CA ALA A 128 12.32 0.09 15.99
C ALA A 128 11.16 0.32 16.99
N THR A 129 10.15 -0.55 16.98
CA THR A 129 9.03 -0.54 17.94
C THR A 129 9.51 -0.64 19.39
N ALA A 130 10.49 -1.51 19.67
CA ALA A 130 11.06 -1.68 21.01
C ALA A 130 11.82 -0.45 21.50
N THR A 131 12.38 0.34 20.58
CA THR A 131 13.15 1.56 20.83
C THR A 131 12.24 2.77 20.98
N ILE A 132 11.31 2.96 20.05
CA ILE A 132 10.42 4.13 19.96
C ILE A 132 9.26 4.01 20.95
N GLY A 133 8.77 2.80 21.20
CA GLY A 133 7.67 2.55 22.12
C GLY A 133 6.27 2.58 21.49
N GLU A 134 6.14 2.85 20.19
CA GLU A 134 4.91 2.72 19.40
C GLU A 134 5.06 1.62 18.35
N ALA A 135 3.94 1.00 17.97
CA ALA A 135 3.89 -0.03 16.96
C ALA A 135 4.29 0.52 15.60
N ILE A 136 5.19 -0.19 14.92
CA ILE A 136 5.61 0.10 13.54
C ILE A 136 5.39 -1.14 12.69
N ARG A 137 4.84 -0.96 11.49
CA ARG A 137 4.53 -2.07 10.57
C ARG A 137 4.84 -1.72 9.12
N LEU A 138 5.14 -2.75 8.33
CA LEU A 138 5.15 -2.64 6.88
C LEU A 138 3.70 -2.55 6.38
N GLY A 139 3.38 -1.49 5.63
CA GLY A 139 2.05 -1.29 5.05
C GLY A 139 1.99 -1.69 3.58
N SER A 140 2.93 -1.22 2.76
CA SER A 140 2.94 -1.48 1.31
C SER A 140 4.37 -1.51 0.79
N VAL A 141 4.61 -2.34 -0.22
CA VAL A 141 5.84 -2.38 -0.99
C VAL A 141 5.46 -2.44 -2.46
N PHE A 142 6.12 -1.61 -3.27
CA PHE A 142 6.07 -1.67 -4.72
C PHE A 142 7.49 -1.51 -5.26
N ILE A 143 7.86 -2.36 -6.21
CA ILE A 143 9.16 -2.35 -6.87
C ILE A 143 8.92 -2.55 -8.36
N THR A 144 9.54 -1.73 -9.20
CA THR A 144 9.46 -1.92 -10.65
C THR A 144 10.76 -1.56 -11.34
N THR A 145 11.03 -2.29 -12.42
CA THR A 145 12.06 -2.02 -13.42
C THR A 145 11.55 -1.15 -14.57
N GLU A 146 10.24 -0.90 -14.64
CA GLU A 146 9.63 -0.07 -15.69
C GLU A 146 10.00 1.42 -15.54
N THR A 147 9.94 2.16 -16.65
CA THR A 147 10.10 3.62 -16.63
C THR A 147 8.90 4.24 -15.92
N VAL A 148 9.17 4.92 -14.80
CA VAL A 148 8.12 5.53 -13.99
C VAL A 148 8.42 6.97 -13.62
N TYR A 149 7.35 7.76 -13.49
CA TYR A 149 7.40 9.04 -12.78
C TYR A 149 6.79 8.85 -11.40
N VAL A 150 7.50 9.31 -10.36
CA VAL A 150 7.05 9.24 -8.98
C VAL A 150 6.81 10.64 -8.45
N TYR A 151 5.61 10.89 -7.97
CA TYR A 151 5.27 12.12 -7.26
C TYR A 151 5.00 11.83 -5.80
N SER A 152 5.78 12.43 -4.90
CA SER A 152 5.47 12.47 -3.47
C SER A 152 4.84 13.81 -3.12
N HIS A 153 3.62 13.77 -2.59
CA HIS A 153 2.97 14.97 -2.06
C HIS A 153 3.65 15.41 -0.76
N ALA A 154 3.52 16.70 -0.42
CA ALA A 154 4.13 17.25 0.78
C ALA A 154 3.74 16.45 2.03
N GLY A 155 4.74 16.05 2.81
CA GLY A 155 4.56 15.24 4.03
C GLY A 155 4.56 13.73 3.79
N ASP A 156 4.81 13.25 2.56
CA ASP A 156 5.00 11.83 2.23
C ASP A 156 3.83 10.91 2.67
N LYS A 157 2.62 11.48 2.71
CA LYS A 157 1.37 10.76 3.03
C LYS A 157 0.65 10.22 1.81
N VAL A 158 0.93 10.82 0.65
CA VAL A 158 0.35 10.45 -0.64
C VAL A 158 1.48 10.39 -1.65
N VAL A 159 1.67 9.22 -2.25
CA VAL A 159 2.64 9.00 -3.33
C VAL A 159 1.92 8.39 -4.50
N SER A 160 2.11 8.96 -5.69
CA SER A 160 1.64 8.37 -6.94
C SER A 160 2.81 7.95 -7.81
N VAL A 161 2.60 6.88 -8.56
CA VAL A 161 3.54 6.33 -9.53
C VAL A 161 2.80 6.20 -10.86
N VAL A 162 3.38 6.69 -11.94
CA VAL A 162 2.85 6.54 -13.30
C VAL A 162 3.89 5.80 -14.12
N VAL A 163 3.50 4.66 -14.71
CA VAL A 163 4.31 3.89 -15.65
C VAL A 163 4.03 4.40 -17.05
N TYR A 164 5.07 4.84 -17.77
CA TYR A 164 4.88 5.56 -19.02
C TYR A 164 6.01 5.37 -20.04
N SER A 165 5.69 5.71 -21.29
CA SER A 165 6.63 5.96 -22.38
C SER A 165 6.32 7.34 -22.97
N GLY A 166 7.35 8.13 -23.25
CA GLY A 166 7.22 9.50 -23.75
C GLY A 166 7.95 10.52 -22.89
N ASP A 167 7.43 11.75 -22.85
CA ASP A 167 8.07 12.85 -22.13
C ASP A 167 7.74 12.87 -20.63
N GLU A 168 8.74 13.17 -19.81
CA GLU A 168 8.61 13.21 -18.35
C GLU A 168 7.65 14.31 -17.85
N ALA A 169 7.51 15.41 -18.60
CA ALA A 169 6.67 16.53 -18.19
C ALA A 169 5.19 16.14 -18.19
N THR A 170 4.73 15.40 -19.20
CA THR A 170 3.38 14.81 -19.22
C THR A 170 3.19 13.78 -18.11
N ALA A 171 4.17 12.90 -17.89
CA ALA A 171 4.10 11.90 -16.83
C ALA A 171 3.98 12.52 -15.42
N LYS A 172 4.68 13.64 -15.20
CA LYS A 172 4.54 14.45 -13.99
C LYS A 172 3.13 14.97 -13.78
N GLU A 173 2.49 15.50 -14.82
CA GLU A 173 1.12 16.00 -14.74
C GLU A 173 0.12 14.88 -14.46
N LEU A 174 0.33 13.69 -15.04
CA LEU A 174 -0.47 12.51 -14.70
C LEU A 174 -0.26 12.05 -13.25
N ALA A 175 0.98 12.08 -12.75
CA ALA A 175 1.24 11.70 -11.35
C ALA A 175 0.56 12.67 -10.37
N LEU A 176 0.56 13.98 -10.68
CA LEU A 176 -0.18 14.99 -9.91
C LEU A 176 -1.69 14.72 -9.94
N GLN A 177 -2.24 14.43 -11.12
CA GLN A 177 -3.65 14.08 -11.31
C GLN A 177 -4.04 12.87 -10.45
N VAL A 178 -3.27 11.78 -10.54
CA VAL A 178 -3.49 10.54 -9.76
C VAL A 178 -3.45 10.85 -8.27
N ALA A 179 -2.43 11.56 -7.79
CA ALA A 179 -2.31 11.90 -6.38
C ALA A 179 -3.50 12.71 -5.85
N ALA A 180 -4.02 13.65 -6.65
CA ALA A 180 -5.09 14.55 -6.28
C ALA A 180 -6.48 13.90 -6.32
N LEU A 181 -6.82 13.17 -7.39
CA LEU A 181 -8.18 12.72 -7.65
C LEU A 181 -8.42 11.23 -7.41
N ASN A 182 -7.39 10.44 -7.10
CA ASN A 182 -7.53 9.02 -6.75
C ASN A 182 -8.39 8.22 -7.76
N PRO A 183 -8.05 8.24 -9.07
CA PRO A 183 -8.71 7.34 -10.02
C PRO A 183 -8.46 5.88 -9.62
N GLU A 184 -9.40 5.02 -9.98
CA GLU A 184 -9.33 3.57 -9.77
C GLU A 184 -8.94 2.82 -11.03
N PHE A 185 -9.34 3.34 -12.19
CA PHE A 185 -9.11 2.72 -13.50
C PHE A 185 -8.33 3.67 -14.40
N LEU A 186 -7.53 3.12 -15.32
CA LEU A 186 -6.84 3.94 -16.31
C LEU A 186 -7.81 4.39 -17.40
N SER A 187 -8.59 3.45 -17.92
CA SER A 187 -9.52 3.68 -19.02
C SER A 187 -10.90 3.09 -18.70
N LEU A 188 -11.92 3.52 -19.46
CA LEU A 188 -13.27 2.96 -19.30
C LEU A 188 -13.27 1.45 -19.54
N ASP A 189 -12.39 0.92 -20.39
CA ASP A 189 -12.35 -0.50 -20.72
C ASP A 189 -11.88 -1.39 -19.55
N GLU A 190 -11.22 -0.81 -18.55
CA GLU A 190 -10.79 -1.52 -17.33
C GLU A 190 -11.89 -1.60 -16.26
N VAL A 191 -12.94 -0.80 -16.38
CA VAL A 191 -14.07 -0.85 -15.44
C VAL A 191 -14.81 -2.19 -15.60
N PRO A 192 -15.05 -2.96 -14.52
CA PRO A 192 -15.70 -4.26 -14.58
C PRO A 192 -17.05 -4.23 -15.32
N ALA A 193 -17.27 -5.21 -16.19
CA ALA A 193 -18.45 -5.27 -17.04
C ALA A 193 -19.75 -5.40 -16.23
N ASP A 194 -19.72 -6.17 -15.15
CA ASP A 194 -20.85 -6.36 -14.24
C ASP A 194 -21.24 -5.06 -13.52
N GLU A 195 -20.27 -4.22 -13.14
CA GLU A 195 -20.55 -2.89 -12.58
C GLU A 195 -21.23 -1.98 -13.62
N LYS A 196 -20.72 -1.96 -14.85
CA LYS A 196 -21.34 -1.19 -15.94
C LYS A 196 -22.74 -1.69 -16.25
N GLU A 197 -22.94 -3.00 -16.32
CA GLU A 197 -24.24 -3.61 -16.64
C GLU A 197 -25.28 -3.34 -15.56
N LYS A 198 -24.89 -3.46 -14.28
CA LYS A 198 -25.76 -3.14 -13.15
C LYS A 198 -26.24 -1.69 -13.23
N LEU A 199 -25.33 -0.75 -13.42
CA LEU A 199 -25.67 0.66 -13.51
C LEU A 199 -26.47 1.00 -14.78
N ALA A 200 -26.17 0.34 -15.90
CA ALA A 200 -26.91 0.48 -17.14
C ALA A 200 -28.37 0.03 -16.99
N ALA A 201 -28.63 -1.05 -16.25
CA ALA A 201 -29.98 -1.53 -15.96
C ALA A 201 -30.76 -0.52 -15.10
N GLU A 202 -30.15 0.05 -14.06
CA GLU A 202 -30.74 1.09 -13.22
C GLU A 202 -31.15 2.33 -14.04
N PHE A 203 -30.25 2.84 -14.88
CA PHE A 203 -30.56 3.99 -15.76
C PHE A 203 -31.60 3.66 -16.84
N THR A 204 -31.63 2.42 -17.33
CA THR A 204 -32.64 1.98 -18.30
C THR A 204 -34.03 2.06 -17.69
N GLU A 205 -34.22 1.52 -16.48
CA GLU A 205 -35.51 1.56 -15.79
C GLU A 205 -35.92 2.98 -15.41
N GLU A 206 -34.97 3.82 -14.96
CA GLU A 206 -35.21 5.25 -14.71
C GLU A 206 -35.75 5.97 -15.96
N LEU A 207 -35.13 5.75 -17.13
CA LEU A 207 -35.50 6.42 -18.37
C LEU A 207 -36.82 5.92 -18.96
N LYS A 208 -37.13 4.62 -18.81
CA LYS A 208 -38.44 4.06 -19.16
C LYS A 208 -39.53 4.68 -18.29
N ALA A 209 -39.33 4.74 -16.97
CA ALA A 209 -40.27 5.36 -16.04
C ALA A 209 -40.48 6.85 -16.34
N ALA A 210 -39.46 7.55 -16.83
CA ALA A 210 -39.53 8.94 -17.27
C ALA A 210 -40.16 9.13 -18.68
N GLY A 211 -40.65 8.05 -19.32
CA GLY A 211 -41.35 8.11 -20.61
C GLY A 211 -40.47 8.48 -21.80
N LYS A 212 -39.15 8.23 -21.74
CA LYS A 212 -38.24 8.47 -22.87
C LYS A 212 -38.50 7.45 -23.99
N PRO A 213 -38.35 7.84 -25.27
CA PRO A 213 -38.51 6.90 -26.38
C PRO A 213 -37.51 5.74 -26.30
N GLU A 214 -37.99 4.49 -26.38
CA GLU A 214 -37.17 3.27 -26.23
C GLU A 214 -35.95 3.25 -27.14
N ALA A 215 -36.10 3.72 -28.39
CA ALA A 215 -35.01 3.78 -29.37
C ALA A 215 -33.85 4.70 -28.95
N MET A 216 -34.09 5.68 -28.06
CA MET A 216 -33.05 6.59 -27.57
C MET A 216 -32.39 6.11 -26.27
N ILE A 217 -33.05 5.21 -25.53
CA ILE A 217 -32.60 4.77 -24.20
C ILE A 217 -31.16 4.20 -24.24
N PRO A 218 -30.77 3.30 -25.17
CA PRO A 218 -29.43 2.71 -25.18
C PRO A 218 -28.29 3.76 -25.24
N ASN A 219 -28.43 4.77 -26.10
CA ASN A 219 -27.41 5.80 -26.25
C ASN A 219 -27.34 6.74 -25.03
N ILE A 220 -28.48 7.06 -24.42
CA ILE A 220 -28.52 7.88 -23.20
C ILE A 220 -27.92 7.11 -22.02
N VAL A 221 -28.25 5.82 -21.88
CA VAL A 221 -27.69 4.95 -20.84
C VAL A 221 -26.18 4.86 -20.97
N LYS A 222 -25.65 4.62 -22.18
CA LYS A 222 -24.20 4.60 -22.40
C LYS A 222 -23.53 5.88 -21.90
N GLY A 223 -24.02 7.05 -22.30
CA GLY A 223 -23.45 8.33 -21.86
C GLY A 223 -23.58 8.57 -20.34
N LYS A 224 -24.66 8.11 -19.71
CA LYS A 224 -24.83 8.18 -18.25
C LYS A 224 -23.86 7.25 -17.51
N VAL A 225 -23.65 6.03 -18.00
CA VAL A 225 -22.68 5.08 -17.43
C VAL A 225 -21.27 5.63 -17.55
N ASP A 226 -20.86 6.06 -18.75
CA ASP A 226 -19.52 6.64 -18.97
C ASP A 226 -19.30 7.86 -18.04
N LYS A 227 -20.32 8.71 -17.86
CA LYS A 227 -20.25 9.85 -16.94
C LYS A 227 -20.15 9.43 -15.47
N ALA A 228 -20.85 8.38 -15.07
CA ALA A 228 -20.82 7.90 -13.68
C ALA A 228 -19.44 7.38 -13.27
N PHE A 229 -18.67 6.82 -14.21
CA PHE A 229 -17.30 6.35 -13.96
C PHE A 229 -16.22 7.39 -14.25
N ALA A 230 -16.56 8.54 -14.85
CA ALA A 230 -15.57 9.51 -15.33
C ALA A 230 -14.60 9.99 -14.22
N ASP A 231 -15.10 10.21 -13.01
CA ASP A 231 -14.27 10.63 -11.87
C ASP A 231 -13.33 9.51 -11.37
N ASN A 232 -13.66 8.25 -11.64
CA ASN A 232 -12.85 7.09 -11.24
C ASN A 232 -11.93 6.59 -12.36
N VAL A 233 -12.04 7.12 -13.58
CA VAL A 233 -11.25 6.71 -14.74
C VAL A 233 -10.27 7.81 -15.12
N LEU A 234 -8.96 7.59 -14.90
CA LEU A 234 -7.91 8.60 -15.07
C LEU A 234 -8.03 9.35 -16.41
N LEU A 235 -8.19 8.63 -17.53
CA LEU A 235 -8.26 9.25 -18.85
C LEU A 235 -9.54 10.07 -19.10
N GLU A 236 -10.60 9.83 -18.34
CA GLU A 236 -11.88 10.52 -18.45
C GLU A 236 -12.06 11.67 -17.45
N GLN A 237 -11.22 11.74 -16.42
CA GLN A 237 -11.23 12.82 -15.43
C GLN A 237 -11.01 14.19 -16.08
N GLU A 238 -11.63 15.20 -15.49
CA GLU A 238 -11.27 16.60 -15.74
C GLU A 238 -9.82 16.85 -15.28
N TYR A 239 -9.04 17.54 -16.12
CA TYR A 239 -7.64 17.81 -15.82
C TYR A 239 -7.52 18.88 -14.73
N ILE A 240 -6.78 18.59 -13.65
CA ILE A 240 -6.68 19.45 -12.47
C ILE A 240 -6.18 20.87 -12.73
N ARG A 241 -5.46 21.12 -13.84
CA ARG A 241 -5.02 22.48 -14.21
C ARG A 241 -5.97 23.21 -15.14
N ASP A 242 -6.84 22.48 -15.83
CA ASP A 242 -7.77 23.02 -16.81
C ASP A 242 -8.99 22.09 -16.90
N GLY A 243 -9.98 22.33 -16.04
CA GLY A 243 -11.21 21.52 -15.98
C GLY A 243 -12.08 21.59 -17.24
N SER A 244 -11.70 22.40 -18.25
CA SER A 244 -12.35 22.35 -19.56
C SER A 244 -11.87 21.18 -20.43
N LYS A 245 -10.81 20.47 -20.02
CA LYS A 245 -10.21 19.36 -20.75
C LYS A 245 -10.24 18.09 -19.92
N LYS A 246 -10.31 16.95 -20.61
CA LYS A 246 -10.05 15.64 -20.01
C LYS A 246 -8.57 15.32 -20.02
N VAL A 247 -8.13 14.45 -19.12
CA VAL A 247 -6.73 13.96 -19.07
C VAL A 247 -6.29 13.36 -20.41
N ARG A 248 -7.14 12.55 -21.07
CA ARG A 248 -6.81 12.00 -22.40
C ARG A 248 -6.53 13.05 -23.48
N GLU A 249 -7.05 14.27 -23.31
CA GLU A 249 -6.92 15.36 -24.30
C GLU A 249 -5.62 16.15 -24.14
N ILE A 250 -4.91 15.98 -23.02
CA ILE A 250 -3.60 16.62 -22.78
C ILE A 250 -2.42 15.71 -23.12
N LEU A 251 -2.67 14.44 -23.48
CA LEU A 251 -1.62 13.50 -23.87
C LEU A 251 -1.07 13.84 -25.26
N PRO A 252 0.25 14.07 -25.41
CA PRO A 252 0.84 14.31 -26.71
C PRO A 252 0.92 13.02 -27.54
N ALA A 253 1.03 13.18 -28.86
CA ALA A 253 1.18 12.04 -29.76
C ALA A 253 2.44 11.22 -29.41
N GLY A 254 2.26 9.90 -29.26
CA GLY A 254 3.35 8.98 -28.92
C GLY A 254 3.64 8.86 -27.42
N PHE A 255 2.91 9.59 -26.56
CA PHE A 255 2.91 9.33 -25.12
C PHE A 255 1.97 8.17 -24.79
N GLU A 256 2.41 7.27 -23.93
CA GLU A 256 1.63 6.16 -23.43
C GLU A 256 1.75 6.08 -21.91
N VAL A 257 0.61 5.93 -21.24
CA VAL A 257 0.54 5.53 -19.83
C VAL A 257 0.00 4.11 -19.80
N SER A 258 0.74 3.19 -19.17
CA SER A 258 0.35 1.77 -19.12
C SER A 258 -0.31 1.41 -17.79
N LYS A 259 0.17 1.99 -16.69
CA LYS A 259 -0.33 1.74 -15.33
C LYS A 259 -0.11 2.96 -14.46
N PHE A 260 -0.88 3.06 -13.38
CA PHE A 260 -0.57 3.97 -12.29
C PHE A 260 -0.85 3.29 -10.96
N TYR A 261 -0.24 3.83 -9.91
CA TYR A 261 -0.45 3.41 -8.53
C TYR A 261 -0.57 4.64 -7.66
N ARG A 262 -1.41 4.55 -6.62
CA ARG A 262 -1.52 5.57 -5.59
C ARG A 262 -1.44 4.90 -4.23
N PHE A 263 -0.49 5.37 -3.44
CA PHE A 263 -0.27 4.94 -2.07
C PHE A 263 -0.68 6.07 -1.15
N THR A 264 -1.49 5.75 -0.14
CA THR A 264 -1.79 6.64 0.96
C THR A 264 -1.44 5.98 2.28
N VAL A 265 -0.98 6.79 3.23
CA VAL A 265 -0.90 6.39 4.64
C VAL A 265 -2.29 6.08 5.14
#